data_AF-A0A3D0D056-F1
#
_entry.id   AF-A0A3D0D056-F1
#
_cell.length_a   1.000
_cell.length_b   1.000
_cell.length_c   1.000
_cell.angle_alpha   90.00
_cell.angle_beta   90.00
_cell.angle_gamma   90.00
#
_symmetry.space_group_name_H-M   'P 1'
#
loop_
_entity.id
_entity.type
_entity.pdbx_description
1 polymer ?
#
loop_
_entity_poly.entity_id
_entity_poly.type
_entity_poly.pdbx_seq_one_letter_code
_entity_poly.pdbx_strand_id
1 'polypeptide(L)'
;MNDTTSPRDTIVLSARQDVLIYILIPAAAIVAGSGLAAFYEPGTKLESAIQHFAAGMIFAAIAGELLPQVHDRQPLTVGIGFAFGTLAMLIIKWLIEDVWQVKGGAAHESADAVGLITATGVNFVVDGFLLGLGFTVGVEEGVLLMVAVAVEIFLLASAERPHCRIRKYRAGRASQPRSGWQRCSWFPQRPA
;
A
#
# COMPACT_ATOMS: atom_id res chain seq x y z
N MET A 1 1.67 24.87 -45.21
CA MET A 1 1.91 24.01 -44.03
C MET A 1 0.57 23.45 -43.61
N ASN A 2 0.48 22.13 -43.53
CA ASN A 2 -0.76 21.36 -43.54
C ASN A 2 -1.12 20.94 -42.10
N ASP A 3 -1.89 21.75 -41.36
CA ASP A 3 -2.47 21.35 -40.07
C ASP A 3 -3.82 20.68 -40.30
N THR A 4 -3.78 19.40 -40.61
CA THR A 4 -4.93 18.51 -40.55
C THR A 4 -4.80 17.65 -39.30
N THR A 5 -4.95 18.24 -38.11
CA THR A 5 -5.22 17.46 -36.90
C THR A 5 -6.59 16.82 -37.08
N SER A 6 -6.61 15.50 -37.26
CA SER A 6 -7.85 14.75 -37.47
C SER A 6 -8.70 14.84 -36.19
N PRO A 7 -10.05 14.87 -36.27
CA PRO A 7 -10.92 14.79 -35.09
C PRO A 7 -10.63 13.59 -34.18
N ARG A 8 -10.00 12.53 -34.74
CA ARG A 8 -9.52 11.39 -33.96
C ARG A 8 -8.33 11.75 -33.08
N ASP A 9 -7.44 12.62 -33.53
CA ASP A 9 -6.24 13.00 -32.79
C ASP A 9 -6.59 13.84 -31.56
N THR A 10 -7.56 14.75 -31.68
CA THR A 10 -8.04 15.57 -30.54
C THR A 10 -8.76 14.73 -29.49
N ILE A 11 -9.58 13.75 -29.90
CA ILE A 11 -10.26 12.81 -28.98
C ILE A 11 -9.25 11.93 -28.25
N VAL A 12 -8.23 11.43 -28.97
CA VAL A 12 -7.20 10.56 -28.37
C VAL A 12 -6.27 11.35 -27.45
N LEU A 13 -5.97 12.62 -27.74
CA LEU A 13 -5.22 13.49 -26.83
C LEU A 13 -6.01 13.80 -25.55
N SER A 14 -7.32 14.09 -25.65
CA SER A 14 -8.17 14.31 -24.48
C SER A 14 -8.25 13.07 -23.60
N ALA A 15 -8.54 11.91 -24.19
CA ALA A 15 -8.64 10.64 -23.46
C ALA A 15 -7.32 10.25 -22.76
N ARG A 16 -6.16 10.57 -23.36
CA ARG A 16 -4.85 10.35 -22.73
C ARG A 16 -4.60 11.30 -21.56
N GLN A 17 -5.04 12.55 -21.65
CA GLN A 17 -4.85 13.54 -20.58
C GLN A 17 -5.66 13.17 -19.33
N ASP A 18 -6.87 12.66 -19.51
CA ASP A 18 -7.72 12.23 -18.40
C ASP A 18 -7.08 11.05 -17.65
N VAL A 19 -6.60 10.03 -18.37
CA VAL A 19 -5.91 8.89 -17.75
C VAL A 19 -4.63 9.32 -17.01
N LEU A 20 -3.88 10.27 -17.56
CA LEU A 20 -2.70 10.82 -16.91
C LEU A 20 -3.05 11.49 -15.59
N ILE A 21 -4.12 12.29 -15.54
CA ILE A 21 -4.51 12.98 -14.31
C ILE A 21 -4.96 11.99 -13.23
N TYR A 22 -5.66 10.92 -13.61
CA TYR A 22 -6.11 9.89 -12.67
C TYR A 22 -4.95 9.09 -12.05
N ILE A 23 -3.87 8.84 -12.80
CA ILE A 23 -2.67 8.17 -12.27
C ILE A 23 -1.82 9.13 -11.42
N LEU A 24 -1.82 10.42 -11.76
CA LEU A 24 -1.06 11.43 -11.01
C LEU A 24 -1.59 11.63 -9.58
N ILE A 25 -2.88 11.39 -9.33
CA ILE A 25 -3.49 11.63 -8.01
C ILE A 25 -2.94 10.65 -6.95
N PRO A 26 -2.99 9.31 -7.14
CA PRO A 26 -2.33 8.37 -6.22
C PRO A 26 -0.82 8.61 -6.09
N ALA A 27 -0.15 8.99 -7.18
CA ALA A 27 1.28 9.32 -7.15
C ALA A 27 1.57 10.54 -6.25
N ALA A 28 0.76 11.59 -6.36
CA ALA A 28 0.88 12.78 -5.51
C ALA A 28 0.56 12.45 -4.03
N ALA A 29 -0.41 11.56 -3.80
CA ALA A 29 -0.75 11.08 -2.47
C ALA A 29 0.42 10.34 -1.79
N ILE A 30 1.13 9.47 -2.52
CA ILE A 30 2.36 8.80 -2.01
C ILE A 30 3.40 9.83 -1.60
N VAL A 31 3.69 10.81 -2.47
CA VAL A 31 4.72 11.82 -2.23
C VAL A 31 4.35 12.69 -1.02
N ALA A 32 3.09 13.08 -0.90
CA ALA A 32 2.61 13.86 0.24
C ALA A 32 2.65 13.06 1.55
N GLY A 33 2.18 11.80 1.55
CA GLY A 33 2.16 10.93 2.72
C GLY A 33 3.57 10.59 3.20
N SER A 34 4.47 10.20 2.29
CA SER A 34 5.88 9.94 2.61
C SER A 34 6.62 11.20 3.07
N GLY A 35 6.31 12.36 2.48
CA GLY A 35 6.81 13.65 2.95
C GLY A 35 6.38 13.95 4.39
N LEU A 36 5.13 13.65 4.74
CA LEU A 36 4.62 13.82 6.10
C LEU A 36 5.29 12.87 7.11
N ALA A 37 5.54 11.62 6.72
CA ALA A 37 6.26 10.63 7.53
C ALA A 37 7.70 11.06 7.86
N ALA A 38 8.32 11.93 7.04
CA ALA A 38 9.64 12.48 7.35
C ALA A 38 9.63 13.47 8.52
N PHE A 39 8.48 14.08 8.84
CA PHE A 39 8.33 15.06 9.91
C PHE A 39 7.65 14.48 11.16
N TYR A 40 6.88 13.40 11.02
CA TYR A 40 6.15 12.78 12.11
C TYR A 40 6.30 11.26 12.06
N GLU A 41 6.82 10.65 13.14
CA GLU A 41 6.93 9.19 13.29
C GLU A 41 5.71 8.67 14.08
N PRO A 42 4.69 8.07 13.42
CA PRO A 42 3.52 7.55 14.13
C PRO A 42 3.86 6.35 15.04
N GLY A 43 3.18 6.29 16.18
CA GLY A 43 3.22 5.15 17.10
C GLY A 43 2.63 3.88 16.47
N THR A 44 3.05 2.69 16.89
CA THR A 44 2.53 1.40 16.39
C THR A 44 1.01 1.25 16.54
N LYS A 45 0.42 1.87 17.58
CA LYS A 45 -1.04 1.93 17.76
C LYS A 45 -1.74 2.79 16.71
N LEU A 46 -1.12 3.92 16.35
CA LEU A 46 -1.67 4.84 15.37
C LEU A 46 -1.54 4.24 13.96
N GLU A 47 -0.42 3.59 13.66
CA GLU A 47 -0.20 2.84 12.42
C GLU A 47 -1.29 1.78 12.19
N SER A 48 -1.54 0.93 13.19
CA SER A 48 -2.61 -0.08 13.13
C SER A 48 -4.00 0.56 12.99
N ALA A 49 -4.29 1.66 13.70
CA ALA A 49 -5.56 2.37 13.58
C ALA A 49 -5.77 2.94 12.17
N ILE A 50 -4.72 3.52 11.58
CA ILE A 50 -4.72 4.05 10.22
C ILE A 50 -4.96 2.92 9.19
N GLN A 51 -4.29 1.78 9.34
CA GLN A 51 -4.46 0.63 8.45
C GLN A 51 -5.87 0.04 8.51
N HIS A 52 -6.44 -0.13 9.72
CA HIS A 52 -7.82 -0.60 9.86
C HIS A 52 -8.83 0.39 9.29
N PHE A 53 -8.57 1.69 9.45
CA PHE A 53 -9.38 2.74 8.84
C PHE A 53 -9.31 2.70 7.31
N ALA A 54 -8.11 2.59 6.75
CA ALA A 54 -7.90 2.48 5.30
C ALA A 54 -8.62 1.24 4.73
N ALA A 55 -8.45 0.07 5.35
CA ALA A 55 -9.15 -1.14 4.96
C ALA A 55 -10.68 -0.98 5.02
N GLY A 56 -11.19 -0.30 6.05
CA GLY A 56 -12.62 0.00 6.18
C GLY A 56 -13.14 0.93 5.08
N MET A 57 -12.38 1.95 4.70
CA MET A 57 -12.75 2.86 3.62
C MET A 57 -12.78 2.17 2.25
N ILE A 58 -11.78 1.35 1.95
CA ILE A 58 -11.73 0.58 0.70
C ILE A 58 -12.92 -0.38 0.65
N PHE A 59 -13.20 -1.09 1.75
CA PHE A 59 -14.33 -2.00 1.83
C PHE A 59 -15.66 -1.26 1.59
N ALA A 60 -15.82 -0.06 2.14
CA ALA A 60 -16.99 0.78 1.90
C ALA A 60 -17.09 1.25 0.43
N ALA A 61 -15.98 1.68 -0.17
CA ALA A 61 -15.95 2.11 -1.57
C ALA A 61 -16.29 0.94 -2.53
N ILE A 62 -15.69 -0.22 -2.33
CA ILE A 62 -16.00 -1.44 -3.11
C ILE A 62 -17.48 -1.83 -2.88
N ALA A 63 -17.99 -1.73 -1.65
CA ALA A 63 -19.38 -2.02 -1.34
C ALA A 63 -20.38 -1.07 -2.00
N GLY A 64 -20.04 0.21 -2.13
CA GLY A 64 -20.88 1.22 -2.79
C GLY A 64 -20.82 1.15 -4.31
N GLU A 65 -19.65 0.84 -4.89
CA GLU A 65 -19.42 1.01 -6.33
C GLU A 65 -19.38 -0.32 -7.09
N LEU A 66 -18.57 -1.28 -6.61
CA LEU A 66 -18.32 -2.53 -7.32
C LEU A 66 -19.40 -3.58 -7.04
N LEU A 67 -19.91 -3.61 -5.82
CA LEU A 67 -20.87 -4.61 -5.38
C LEU A 67 -22.24 -4.48 -6.05
N PRO A 68 -22.89 -3.31 -6.16
CA PRO A 68 -24.24 -3.20 -6.74
C PRO A 68 -24.31 -3.72 -8.17
N GLN A 69 -23.26 -3.54 -8.96
CA GLN A 69 -23.24 -3.93 -10.37
C GLN A 69 -23.20 -5.45 -10.58
N VAL A 70 -22.71 -6.19 -9.59
CA VAL A 70 -22.51 -7.64 -9.67
C VAL A 70 -23.45 -8.40 -8.74
N HIS A 71 -23.93 -7.75 -7.66
CA HIS A 71 -24.77 -8.35 -6.63
C HIS A 71 -26.16 -8.73 -7.14
N ASP A 72 -26.74 -7.95 -8.05
CA ASP A 72 -28.10 -8.17 -8.58
C ASP A 72 -28.26 -9.48 -9.34
N ARG A 73 -27.16 -10.09 -9.79
CA ARG A 73 -27.20 -11.34 -10.57
C ARG A 73 -26.84 -12.55 -9.73
N GLN A 74 -25.73 -12.51 -8.98
CA GLN A 74 -25.22 -13.66 -8.22
C GLN A 74 -24.36 -13.24 -7.01
N PRO A 75 -24.96 -12.99 -5.83
CA PRO A 75 -24.22 -12.52 -4.64
C PRO A 75 -23.19 -13.55 -4.13
N LEU A 76 -23.47 -14.84 -4.34
CA LEU A 76 -22.55 -15.93 -4.02
C LEU A 76 -21.24 -15.85 -4.81
N THR A 77 -21.30 -15.46 -6.09
CA THR A 77 -20.12 -15.35 -6.97
C THR A 77 -19.19 -14.23 -6.50
N VAL A 78 -19.75 -13.10 -6.03
CA VAL A 78 -18.97 -12.01 -5.43
C VAL A 78 -18.30 -12.45 -4.14
N GLY A 79 -19.03 -13.15 -3.26
CA GLY A 79 -18.48 -13.69 -2.02
C GLY A 79 -17.32 -14.68 -2.25
N ILE A 80 -17.45 -15.56 -3.24
CA ILE A 80 -16.41 -16.52 -3.62
C ILE A 80 -15.19 -15.79 -4.21
N GLY A 81 -15.39 -14.80 -5.08
CA GLY A 81 -14.30 -13.99 -5.63
C GLY A 81 -13.52 -13.23 -4.57
N PHE A 82 -14.24 -12.61 -3.62
CA PHE A 82 -13.63 -11.92 -2.48
C PHE A 82 -12.85 -12.89 -1.57
N ALA A 83 -13.41 -14.06 -1.27
CA ALA A 83 -12.73 -15.09 -0.48
C ALA A 83 -11.47 -15.60 -1.19
N PHE A 84 -11.53 -15.83 -2.50
CA PHE A 84 -10.38 -16.26 -3.30
C PHE A 84 -9.30 -15.18 -3.36
N GLY A 85 -9.65 -13.91 -3.58
CA GLY A 85 -8.70 -12.80 -3.56
C GLY A 85 -8.03 -12.63 -2.19
N THR A 86 -8.81 -12.70 -1.11
CA THR A 86 -8.28 -12.65 0.26
C THR A 86 -7.32 -13.81 0.54
N LEU A 87 -7.72 -15.03 0.16
CA LEU A 87 -6.88 -16.22 0.31
C LEU A 87 -5.59 -16.10 -0.50
N ALA A 88 -5.66 -15.60 -1.73
CA ALA A 88 -4.48 -15.36 -2.56
C ALA A 88 -3.51 -14.37 -1.89
N MET A 89 -4.02 -13.26 -1.33
CA MET A 89 -3.19 -12.29 -0.60
C MET A 89 -2.54 -12.90 0.65
N LEU A 90 -3.27 -13.75 1.38
CA LEU A 90 -2.72 -14.48 2.53
C LEU A 90 -1.65 -15.49 2.13
N ILE A 91 -1.85 -16.23 1.04
CA ILE A 91 -0.85 -17.16 0.50
C ILE A 91 0.41 -16.41 0.06
N ILE A 92 0.26 -15.27 -0.61
CA ILE A 92 1.40 -14.43 -1.01
C ILE A 92 2.17 -13.96 0.23
N LYS A 93 1.48 -13.44 1.25
CA LYS A 93 2.11 -13.04 2.51
C LYS A 93 2.85 -14.20 3.17
N TRP A 94 2.23 -15.38 3.24
CA TRP A 94 2.82 -16.57 3.83
C TRP A 94 4.07 -17.03 3.07
N LEU A 95 4.02 -17.05 1.73
CA LEU A 95 5.17 -17.38 0.88
C LEU A 95 6.32 -16.37 1.06
N ILE A 96 5.99 -15.07 1.13
CA ILE A 96 6.96 -14.01 1.38
C ILE A 96 7.65 -14.28 2.73
N GLU A 97 6.88 -14.40 3.82
CA GLU A 97 7.42 -14.63 5.17
C GLU A 97 8.29 -15.91 5.24
N ASP A 98 7.85 -17.02 4.65
CA ASP A 98 8.58 -18.28 4.68
C ASP A 98 9.93 -18.20 3.92
N VAL A 99 9.94 -17.56 2.75
CA VAL A 99 11.17 -17.34 1.97
C VAL A 99 12.18 -16.46 2.72
N TRP A 100 11.71 -15.47 3.48
CA TRP A 100 12.57 -14.58 4.26
C TRP A 100 13.07 -15.22 5.56
N GLN A 101 12.29 -16.10 6.20
CA GLN A 101 12.71 -16.87 7.37
C GLN A 101 13.88 -17.82 7.06
N VAL A 102 13.88 -18.46 5.88
CA VAL A 102 14.93 -19.43 5.48
C VAL A 102 16.29 -18.78 5.18
N LYS A 103 16.32 -17.48 4.83
CA LYS A 103 17.57 -16.74 4.54
C LYS A 103 18.15 -15.96 5.73
N GLY A 104 17.47 -15.93 6.88
CA GLY A 104 17.65 -14.94 7.95
C GLY A 104 18.60 -15.29 9.11
N GLY A 105 19.69 -16.02 8.90
CA GLY A 105 20.61 -16.42 9.98
C GLY A 105 21.46 -15.33 10.67
N ALA A 106 21.44 -14.06 10.24
CA ALA A 106 22.32 -13.03 10.85
C ALA A 106 21.90 -11.54 10.68
N ALA A 107 20.72 -11.21 10.15
CA ALA A 107 20.36 -9.81 9.86
C ALA A 107 18.86 -9.53 10.12
N HIS A 108 18.46 -9.54 11.40
CA HIS A 108 17.07 -9.35 11.84
C HIS A 108 16.46 -7.99 11.46
N GLU A 109 17.26 -6.95 11.24
CA GLU A 109 16.78 -5.59 10.95
C GLU A 109 16.53 -5.37 9.45
N SER A 110 17.26 -6.07 8.57
CA SER A 110 17.15 -5.93 7.12
C SER A 110 16.06 -6.82 6.53
N ALA A 111 15.82 -7.98 7.14
CA ALA A 111 14.75 -8.90 6.72
C ALA A 111 13.36 -8.28 6.90
N ASP A 112 13.13 -7.56 8.01
CA ASP A 112 11.86 -6.86 8.28
C ASP A 112 11.60 -5.72 7.29
N ALA A 113 12.63 -4.93 6.95
CA ALA A 113 12.50 -3.86 5.97
C ALA A 113 12.16 -4.38 4.56
N VAL A 114 12.77 -5.49 4.15
CA VAL A 114 12.50 -6.10 2.84
C VAL A 114 11.14 -6.78 2.81
N GLY A 115 10.71 -7.42 3.92
CA GLY A 115 9.37 -7.97 4.07
C GLY A 115 8.29 -6.88 3.93
N LEU A 116 8.49 -5.74 4.59
CA LEU A 116 7.59 -4.58 4.49
C LEU A 116 7.54 -4.03 3.04
N ILE A 117 8.70 -3.76 2.43
CA ILE A 117 8.77 -3.27 1.04
C ILE A 117 8.09 -4.23 0.07
N THR A 118 8.27 -5.54 0.26
CA THR A 118 7.65 -6.56 -0.60
C THR A 118 6.13 -6.57 -0.41
N ALA A 119 5.64 -6.51 0.83
CA ALA A 119 4.21 -6.46 1.12
C ALA A 119 3.55 -5.20 0.56
N THR A 120 4.15 -4.02 0.77
CA THR A 120 3.68 -2.74 0.19
C THR A 120 3.72 -2.77 -1.34
N GLY A 121 4.75 -3.38 -1.94
CA GLY A 121 4.84 -3.56 -3.38
C GLY A 121 3.71 -4.42 -3.96
N VAL A 122 3.33 -5.51 -3.27
CA VAL A 122 2.15 -6.30 -3.63
C VAL A 122 0.87 -5.47 -3.50
N ASN A 123 0.74 -4.64 -2.46
CA ASN A 123 -0.40 -3.74 -2.28
C ASN A 123 -0.60 -2.85 -3.51
N PHE A 124 0.44 -2.15 -3.95
CA PHE A 124 0.34 -1.26 -5.13
C PHE A 124 -0.04 -1.99 -6.42
N VAL A 125 0.34 -3.25 -6.58
CA VAL A 125 -0.10 -4.07 -7.73
C VAL A 125 -1.61 -4.35 -7.65
N VAL A 126 -2.10 -4.71 -6.48
CA VAL A 126 -3.53 -4.97 -6.25
C VAL A 126 -4.34 -3.68 -6.39
N ASP A 127 -3.87 -2.56 -5.82
CA ASP A 127 -4.52 -1.25 -5.92
C ASP A 127 -4.59 -0.78 -7.38
N GLY A 128 -3.50 -0.97 -8.14
CA GLY A 128 -3.45 -0.66 -9.57
C GLY A 128 -4.40 -1.53 -10.40
N PHE A 129 -4.53 -2.82 -10.06
CA PHE A 129 -5.50 -3.71 -10.69
C PHE A 129 -6.95 -3.30 -10.37
N LEU A 130 -7.25 -3.00 -9.11
CA LEU A 130 -8.55 -2.53 -8.66
C LEU A 130 -8.93 -1.23 -9.36
N LEU A 131 -8.03 -0.25 -9.40
CA LEU A 131 -8.22 1.02 -10.10
C LEU A 131 -8.52 0.80 -11.59
N GLY A 132 -7.77 -0.11 -12.23
CA GLY A 132 -8.01 -0.51 -13.62
C GLY A 132 -9.41 -1.09 -13.82
N LEU A 133 -9.86 -1.99 -12.92
CA LEU A 133 -11.22 -2.54 -12.97
C LEU A 133 -12.29 -1.46 -12.77
N GLY A 134 -12.08 -0.51 -11.86
CA GLY A 134 -13.01 0.60 -11.62
C GLY A 134 -13.33 1.37 -12.91
N PHE A 135 -12.31 1.73 -13.69
CA PHE A 135 -12.50 2.44 -14.96
C PHE A 135 -13.06 1.57 -16.10
N THR A 136 -12.97 0.24 -16.00
CA THR A 136 -13.66 -0.65 -16.98
C THR A 136 -15.16 -0.72 -16.75
N VAL A 137 -15.57 -0.47 -15.51
CA VAL A 137 -16.97 -0.47 -15.09
C VAL A 137 -17.63 0.85 -15.49
N GLY A 138 -16.98 1.97 -15.15
CA GLY A 138 -17.43 3.30 -15.54
C GLY A 138 -16.49 4.39 -15.04
N VAL A 139 -16.67 5.60 -15.56
CA VAL A 139 -15.80 6.73 -15.19
C VAL A 139 -16.11 7.22 -13.77
N GLU A 140 -17.38 7.23 -13.37
CA GLU A 140 -17.78 7.67 -12.02
C GLU A 140 -17.25 6.72 -10.95
N GLU A 141 -17.42 5.41 -11.18
CA GLU A 141 -16.97 4.34 -10.28
C GLU A 141 -15.44 4.28 -10.22
N GLY A 142 -14.77 4.47 -11.37
CA GLY A 142 -13.32 4.59 -11.44
C GLY A 142 -12.79 5.77 -10.64
N VAL A 143 -13.46 6.93 -10.68
CA VAL A 143 -13.08 8.12 -9.89
C VAL A 143 -13.30 7.91 -8.40
N LEU A 144 -14.42 7.31 -7.98
CA LEU A 144 -14.69 6.99 -6.57
C LEU A 144 -13.65 6.02 -6.01
N LEU A 145 -13.29 4.98 -6.77
CA LEU A 145 -12.25 4.02 -6.38
C LEU A 145 -10.85 4.66 -6.37
N MET A 146 -10.56 5.54 -7.33
CA MET A 146 -9.31 6.32 -7.37
C MET A 146 -9.13 7.18 -6.12
N VAL A 147 -10.19 7.88 -5.70
CA VAL A 147 -10.17 8.68 -4.47
C VAL A 147 -9.93 7.78 -3.25
N ALA A 148 -10.59 6.63 -3.17
CA ALA A 148 -10.38 5.68 -2.08
C ALA A 148 -8.92 5.20 -2.00
N VAL A 149 -8.35 4.77 -3.12
CA VAL A 149 -6.95 4.32 -3.24
C VAL A 149 -5.98 5.47 -2.92
N ALA A 150 -6.25 6.70 -3.38
CA ALA A 150 -5.40 7.84 -3.08
C ALA A 150 -5.35 8.14 -1.58
N VAL A 151 -6.48 8.08 -0.89
CA VAL A 151 -6.53 8.29 0.57
C VAL A 151 -5.86 7.14 1.31
N GLU A 152 -6.11 5.89 0.91
CA GLU A 152 -5.42 4.72 1.46
C GLU A 152 -3.90 4.90 1.38
N ILE A 153 -3.39 5.16 0.18
CA ILE A 153 -1.95 5.19 -0.03
C ILE A 153 -1.32 6.40 0.67
N PHE A 154 -2.01 7.54 0.76
CA PHE A 154 -1.57 8.67 1.58
C PHE A 154 -1.43 8.27 3.05
N LEU A 155 -2.45 7.61 3.59
CA LEU A 155 -2.49 7.15 4.96
C LEU A 155 -1.39 6.11 5.24
N LEU A 156 -1.23 5.13 4.35
CA LEU A 156 -0.21 4.08 4.44
C LEU A 156 1.20 4.70 4.40
N ALA A 157 1.49 5.55 3.41
CA ALA A 157 2.78 6.22 3.26
C ALA A 157 3.11 7.16 4.43
N SER A 158 2.09 7.73 5.09
CA SER A 158 2.28 8.54 6.31
C SER A 158 2.52 7.70 7.57
N ALA A 159 2.03 6.47 7.58
CA ALA A 159 2.05 5.56 8.72
C ALA A 159 3.29 4.65 8.74
N GLU A 160 3.83 4.34 7.56
CA GLU A 160 5.01 3.49 7.41
C GLU A 160 6.25 4.14 8.04
N ARG A 161 6.90 3.39 8.93
CA ARG A 161 8.12 3.84 9.59
C ARG A 161 9.30 3.65 8.66
N PRO A 162 10.09 4.70 8.35
CA PRO A 162 11.40 4.49 7.78
C PRO A 162 12.29 3.84 8.84
N HIS A 163 12.41 2.50 8.81
CA HIS A 163 13.29 1.76 9.72
C HIS A 163 14.77 2.13 9.51
N CYS A 164 15.11 2.78 8.39
CA CYS A 164 16.43 3.31 8.14
C CYS A 164 16.63 4.65 8.86
N ARG A 165 16.77 4.60 10.19
CA ARG A 165 17.46 5.68 10.90
C ARG A 165 18.93 5.56 10.54
N ILE A 166 19.42 6.42 9.63
CA ILE A 166 20.85 6.55 9.33
C ILE A 166 21.55 6.84 10.66
N ARG A 167 22.13 5.80 11.26
CA ARG A 167 22.98 5.94 12.43
C ARG A 167 24.19 6.70 11.92
N LYS A 168 24.24 8.01 12.16
CA LYS A 168 25.44 8.82 11.93
C LYS A 168 26.60 8.08 12.58
N TYR A 169 27.48 7.52 11.77
CA TYR A 169 28.76 7.01 12.24
C TYR A 169 29.51 8.19 12.81
N ARG A 170 29.43 8.38 14.13
CA ARG A 170 30.27 9.31 14.86
C ARG A 170 31.67 8.70 14.82
N ALA A 171 32.46 9.07 13.81
CA ALA A 171 33.89 8.83 13.80
C ALA A 171 34.50 9.57 15.01
N GLY A 172 34.74 8.83 16.10
CA GLY A 172 35.19 9.45 17.34
C GLY A 172 35.46 8.43 18.44
N ARG A 173 36.68 7.91 18.42
CA ARG A 173 37.41 7.15 19.46
C ARG A 173 37.04 5.68 19.68
N ALA A 174 38.04 4.86 19.38
CA ALA A 174 38.18 3.48 19.78
C ALA A 174 38.27 3.36 21.32
N SER A 175 37.44 2.49 21.91
CA SER A 175 37.80 1.61 23.01
C SER A 175 36.65 0.63 23.33
N GLN A 176 36.92 -0.65 23.06
CA GLN A 176 36.35 -1.87 23.64
C GLN A 176 34.88 -2.28 23.35
N PRO A 177 34.65 -3.51 22.83
CA PRO A 177 33.32 -4.10 22.72
C PRO A 177 32.89 -4.75 24.04
N ARG A 178 31.69 -4.45 24.54
CA ARG A 178 30.99 -5.31 25.49
C ARG A 178 29.75 -5.88 24.81
N SER A 179 29.84 -7.16 24.49
CA SER A 179 28.74 -8.04 24.14
C SER A 179 27.65 -7.97 25.22
N GLY A 180 26.51 -7.44 24.85
CA GLY A 180 25.31 -7.39 25.70
C GLY A 180 24.12 -7.14 24.79
N TRP A 181 23.53 -8.21 24.27
CA TRP A 181 22.29 -8.18 23.52
C TRP A 181 21.18 -7.66 24.44
N GLN A 182 20.94 -6.35 24.44
CA GLN A 182 19.72 -5.78 25.00
C GLN A 182 18.57 -6.09 24.04
N ARG A 183 17.96 -7.24 24.33
CA ARG A 183 16.63 -7.69 23.90
C ARG A 183 15.67 -6.50 23.81
N CYS A 184 15.22 -6.16 22.60
CA CYS A 184 13.96 -5.44 22.41
C CYS A 184 12.82 -6.43 22.67
N SER A 185 12.41 -6.57 23.93
CA SER A 185 11.29 -7.43 24.32
C SER A 185 9.97 -6.75 23.97
N TRP A 186 9.32 -7.25 22.91
CA TRP A 186 8.01 -6.84 22.40
C TRP A 186 6.80 -7.44 23.16
N PHE A 187 6.98 -7.92 24.40
CA PHE A 187 5.90 -8.57 25.15
C PHE A 187 5.53 -7.81 26.44
N PRO A 188 4.24 -7.50 26.68
CA PRO A 188 3.78 -7.07 27.99
C PRO A 188 3.83 -8.27 28.94
N GLN A 189 4.67 -8.18 29.98
CA GLN A 189 4.67 -9.13 31.09
C GLN A 189 3.31 -9.02 31.81
N ARG A 190 2.50 -10.09 31.79
CA ARG A 190 1.37 -10.23 32.70
C ARG A 190 1.88 -10.78 34.04
N PRO A 191 1.59 -10.14 35.18
CA PRO A 191 1.83 -10.76 36.48
C PRO A 191 0.82 -11.90 36.73
N ALA A 192 1.29 -12.91 37.46
CA ALA A 192 0.57 -14.11 37.86
C ALA A 192 -0.62 -13.82 38.77
#